data_AF-A0A1N7JIG0-F1
#
_entry.id   AF-A0A1N7JIG0-F1
#
_cell.length_a   1.000
_cell.length_b   1.000
_cell.length_c   1.000
_cell.angle_alpha   90.00
_cell.angle_beta   90.00
_cell.angle_gamma   90.00
#
_symmetry.space_group_name_H-M   'P 1'
#
loop_
_entity.id
_entity.type
_entity.pdbx_description
1 polymer ?
#
loop_
_entity_poly.entity_id
_entity_poly.type
_entity_poly.pdbx_seq_one_letter_code
_entity_poly.pdbx_strand_id
1 'polypeptide(L)'
;MVAPPIVTAMKPLKNGVTTLTWTGGVTEEIEVAGAKKDATVTVRGPGGEYSDEISRYTAETSRGLVFLFPFKPDRRSFRFYDPAGDAQGTVDYVGPGRVDGLGTYEFHGTFDGDDYHAERTFEVERRTGTLIDATWETADGTRTLDDATRAAQLSLAHDRVRVLKILQFLAWLGGFMAVVAAAAGVVIFVRR
;
A
#
# COMPACT_ATOMS: atom_id res chain seq x y z
N MET A 1 -14.69 19.82 -9.47
CA MET A 1 -15.42 19.33 -8.28
C MET A 1 -14.37 18.87 -7.28
N VAL A 2 -13.98 19.76 -6.36
CA VAL A 2 -12.87 19.54 -5.42
C VAL A 2 -13.46 18.85 -4.18
N ALA A 3 -13.05 17.61 -3.92
CA ALA A 3 -13.47 16.90 -2.71
C ALA A 3 -12.93 17.62 -1.45
N PRO A 4 -13.67 17.64 -0.32
CA PRO A 4 -13.22 18.33 0.88
C PRO A 4 -11.89 17.72 1.39
N PRO A 5 -10.96 18.53 1.92
CA PRO A 5 -9.60 18.12 2.32
C PRO A 5 -9.52 17.18 3.54
N ILE A 6 -10.66 16.74 4.08
CA ILE A 6 -10.72 16.04 5.37
C ILE A 6 -10.27 14.56 5.25
N VAL A 7 -10.25 13.97 4.04
CA VAL A 7 -9.81 12.57 3.80
C VAL A 7 -8.55 12.50 2.91
N THR A 8 -7.78 13.59 2.83
CA THR A 8 -6.50 13.63 2.09
C THR A 8 -5.26 13.59 2.97
N ALA A 9 -5.40 13.60 4.30
CA ALA A 9 -4.27 13.31 5.17
C ALA A 9 -3.80 11.86 4.89
N MET A 10 -2.57 11.71 4.40
CA MET A 10 -1.93 10.41 4.21
C MET A 10 -2.08 9.61 5.50
N LYS A 11 -2.70 8.42 5.42
CA LYS A 11 -2.79 7.56 6.60
C LYS A 11 -1.40 7.00 6.88
N PRO A 12 -0.82 7.26 8.06
CA PRO A 12 0.47 6.68 8.39
C PRO A 12 0.37 5.15 8.44
N LEU A 13 1.43 4.47 8.03
CA LEU A 13 1.62 3.04 8.24
C LEU A 13 1.37 2.70 9.71
N LYS A 14 0.58 1.65 9.94
CA LYS A 14 0.28 1.14 11.28
C LYS A 14 1.40 0.22 11.75
N ASN A 15 1.55 0.10 13.07
CA ASN A 15 2.34 -1.00 13.62
C ASN A 15 1.65 -2.33 13.34
N GLY A 16 2.45 -3.37 13.28
CA GLY A 16 1.99 -4.74 13.13
C GLY A 16 2.99 -5.60 12.37
N VAL A 17 2.66 -6.88 12.33
CA VAL A 17 3.40 -7.89 11.57
C VAL A 17 2.53 -8.31 10.40
N THR A 18 3.12 -8.36 9.21
CA THR A 18 2.52 -8.91 8.00
C THR A 18 3.43 -10.01 7.48
N THR A 19 2.94 -11.25 7.45
CA THR A 19 3.67 -12.36 6.86
C THR A 19 3.19 -12.58 5.44
N LEU A 20 4.13 -12.58 4.49
CA LEU A 20 3.91 -12.99 3.12
C LEU A 20 4.39 -14.43 2.98
N THR A 21 3.47 -15.35 2.72
CA THR A 21 3.83 -16.73 2.38
C THR A 21 3.77 -16.90 0.87
N TRP A 22 4.86 -17.41 0.31
CA TRP A 22 5.02 -17.69 -1.10
C TRP A 22 4.77 -19.17 -1.37
N THR A 23 4.47 -19.49 -2.64
CA THR A 23 4.45 -20.87 -3.10
C THR A 23 5.78 -21.56 -2.81
N GLY A 24 5.72 -22.83 -2.40
CA GLY A 24 6.88 -23.57 -1.90
C GLY A 24 7.20 -23.35 -0.41
N GLY A 25 6.37 -22.60 0.32
CA GLY A 25 6.47 -22.46 1.78
C GLY A 25 7.52 -21.46 2.26
N VAL A 26 8.06 -20.66 1.35
CA VAL A 26 8.98 -19.56 1.67
C VAL A 26 8.19 -18.42 2.31
N THR A 27 8.72 -17.79 3.34
CA THR A 27 8.06 -16.69 4.06
C THR A 27 8.92 -15.43 4.10
N GLU A 28 8.27 -14.27 3.98
CA GLU A 28 8.83 -12.95 4.26
C GLU A 28 7.94 -12.25 5.30
N GLU A 29 8.46 -12.09 6.51
CA GLU A 29 7.77 -11.41 7.61
C GLU A 29 8.19 -9.94 7.66
N ILE A 30 7.22 -9.03 7.59
CA ILE A 30 7.41 -7.58 7.62
C ILE A 30 6.80 -7.03 8.90
N GLU A 31 7.63 -6.57 9.80
CA GLU A 31 7.25 -5.94 11.05
C GLU A 31 7.45 -4.44 10.98
N VAL A 32 6.41 -3.66 11.28
CA VAL A 32 6.51 -2.22 11.49
C VAL A 32 6.28 -1.92 12.96
N ALA A 33 7.25 -1.27 13.60
CA ALA A 33 7.23 -0.95 15.02
C ALA A 33 7.64 0.49 15.31
N GLY A 34 7.53 0.90 16.56
CA GLY A 34 7.97 2.23 17.03
C GLY A 34 6.92 3.32 17.02
N ALA A 35 7.37 4.56 17.21
CA ALA A 35 6.53 5.75 17.27
C ALA A 35 6.27 6.31 15.86
N LYS A 36 5.46 7.37 15.76
CA LYS A 36 5.11 7.97 14.46
C LYS A 36 6.30 8.58 13.73
N LYS A 37 7.24 9.18 14.48
CA LYS A 37 8.43 9.87 13.95
C LYS A 37 9.64 8.94 13.82
N ASP A 38 9.74 7.95 14.70
CA ASP A 38 10.88 7.04 14.80
C ASP A 38 10.36 5.60 14.62
N ALA A 39 9.88 5.30 13.41
CA ALA A 39 9.37 3.98 13.09
C ALA A 39 10.46 3.13 12.46
N THR A 40 10.44 1.83 12.75
CA THR A 40 11.39 0.87 12.18
C THR A 40 10.60 -0.16 11.40
N VAL A 41 11.11 -0.54 10.23
CA VAL A 41 10.67 -1.73 9.51
C VAL A 41 11.73 -2.81 9.68
N THR A 42 11.30 -4.02 10.00
CA THR A 42 12.14 -5.21 10.01
C THR A 42 11.56 -6.23 9.07
N VAL A 43 12.36 -6.74 8.13
CA VAL A 43 11.97 -7.79 7.20
C VAL A 43 12.82 -9.03 7.45
N ARG A 44 12.17 -10.15 7.71
CA ARG A 44 12.80 -11.45 7.95
C ARG A 44 12.40 -12.41 6.84
N GLY A 45 13.37 -12.96 6.12
CA GLY A 45 13.09 -13.83 4.98
C GLY A 45 14.32 -14.58 4.48
N PRO A 46 14.31 -15.04 3.21
CA PRO A 46 15.39 -15.84 2.63
C PRO A 46 16.77 -15.18 2.66
N GLY A 47 16.83 -13.85 2.52
CA GLY A 47 18.07 -13.07 2.60
C GLY A 47 18.53 -12.74 4.03
N GLY A 48 17.87 -13.30 5.05
CA GLY A 48 18.13 -13.01 6.46
C GLY A 48 17.22 -11.91 7.02
N GLU A 49 17.74 -11.15 7.98
CA GLU A 49 17.04 -10.05 8.62
C GLU A 49 17.57 -8.70 8.13
N TYR A 50 16.68 -7.87 7.62
CA TYR A 50 16.92 -6.47 7.30
C TYR A 50 16.14 -5.58 8.27
N SER A 51 16.75 -4.51 8.76
CA SER A 51 16.06 -3.52 9.57
C SER A 51 16.54 -2.11 9.23
N ASP A 52 15.60 -1.17 9.10
CA ASP A 52 15.91 0.24 8.84
C ASP A 52 14.79 1.15 9.36
N GLU A 53 15.11 2.43 9.52
CA GLU A 53 14.12 3.46 9.79
C GLU A 53 13.17 3.60 8.59
N ILE A 54 11.88 3.77 8.87
CA ILE A 54 10.84 3.92 7.84
C ILE A 54 9.99 5.17 8.07
N SER A 55 9.80 5.95 7.01
CA SER A 55 8.81 7.01 7.02
C SER A 55 7.41 6.40 6.95
N ARG A 56 6.61 6.57 8.02
CA ARG A 56 5.22 6.07 8.02
C ARG A 56 4.32 6.69 6.95
N TYR A 57 4.70 7.83 6.39
CA TYR A 57 3.88 8.49 5.38
C TYR A 57 4.26 8.04 3.98
N THR A 58 5.55 8.03 3.66
CA THR A 58 6.03 7.67 2.31
C THR A 58 6.25 6.17 2.16
N ALA A 59 6.30 5.42 3.26
CA ALA A 59 6.66 4.01 3.31
C ALA A 59 8.11 3.71 2.86
N GLU A 60 8.94 4.75 2.76
CA GLU A 60 10.32 4.66 2.30
C GLU A 60 11.29 4.51 3.48
N THR A 61 12.28 3.65 3.28
CA THR A 61 13.49 3.52 4.09
C THR A 61 14.67 4.27 3.44
N SER A 62 15.85 4.23 4.04
CA SER A 62 17.05 4.80 3.40
C SER A 62 17.39 4.14 2.05
N ARG A 63 16.99 2.86 1.89
CA ARG A 63 17.24 2.05 0.68
C ARG A 63 16.06 2.00 -0.30
N GLY A 64 14.91 2.59 0.05
CA GLY A 64 13.69 2.56 -0.77
C GLY A 64 12.51 1.89 -0.07
N LEU A 65 11.46 1.60 -0.84
CA LEU A 65 10.31 0.81 -0.37
C LEU A 65 10.74 -0.65 -0.11
N VAL A 66 10.08 -1.29 0.86
CA VAL A 66 10.31 -2.70 1.20
C VAL A 66 8.96 -3.38 1.43
N PHE A 67 8.33 -3.85 0.34
CA PHE A 67 6.97 -4.44 0.27
C PHE A 67 5.79 -3.56 0.74
N LEU A 68 6.06 -2.40 1.35
CA LEU A 68 5.06 -1.47 1.84
C LEU A 68 4.90 -0.31 0.87
N PHE A 69 3.72 -0.18 0.26
CA PHE A 69 3.41 0.94 -0.63
C PHE A 69 2.70 2.07 0.13
N PRO A 70 2.93 3.34 -0.27
CA PRO A 70 2.26 4.47 0.34
C PRO A 70 0.75 4.47 0.09
N PHE A 71 0.00 5.14 0.96
CA PHE A 71 -1.43 5.35 0.77
C PHE A 71 -1.69 6.15 -0.51
N LYS A 72 -2.58 5.64 -1.38
CA LYS A 72 -2.77 6.12 -2.76
C LYS A 72 -1.43 6.15 -3.52
N PRO A 73 -0.87 4.97 -3.87
CA PRO A 73 0.39 4.93 -4.58
C PRO A 73 0.29 5.70 -5.90
N ASP A 74 1.32 6.49 -6.18
CA ASP A 74 1.45 7.25 -7.42
C ASP A 74 1.72 6.34 -8.61
N ARG A 75 1.34 6.79 -9.81
CA ARG A 75 1.62 6.11 -11.08
C ARG A 75 3.02 6.48 -11.57
N ARG A 76 4.04 6.15 -10.78
CA ARG A 76 5.45 6.46 -11.04
C ARG A 76 6.34 5.31 -10.55
N SER A 77 7.61 5.37 -10.93
CA SER A 77 8.65 4.51 -10.39
C SER A 77 8.94 4.83 -8.92
N PHE A 78 9.16 3.78 -8.13
CA PHE A 78 9.63 3.89 -6.75
C PHE A 78 10.99 3.22 -6.62
N ARG A 79 11.89 3.80 -5.81
CA ARG A 79 13.07 3.06 -5.36
C ARG A 79 12.60 1.91 -4.48
N PHE A 80 13.15 0.74 -4.71
CA PHE A 80 12.79 -0.47 -3.98
C PHE A 80 14.06 -1.19 -3.56
N TYR A 81 14.04 -1.74 -2.35
CA TYR A 81 15.07 -2.60 -1.84
C TYR A 81 14.50 -4.01 -1.68
N ASP A 82 15.13 -4.99 -2.33
CA ASP A 82 14.79 -6.40 -2.23
C ASP A 82 15.68 -7.07 -1.17
N PRO A 83 15.15 -7.37 0.03
CA PRO A 83 15.94 -7.94 1.12
C PRO A 83 16.40 -9.36 0.84
N ALA A 84 15.78 -10.09 -0.10
CA ALA A 84 16.14 -11.48 -0.38
C ALA A 84 17.53 -11.60 -1.01
N GLY A 85 17.96 -10.60 -1.77
CA GLY A 85 19.26 -10.56 -2.44
C GLY A 85 20.15 -9.38 -2.07
N ASP A 86 19.82 -8.63 -1.01
CA ASP A 86 20.48 -7.35 -0.64
C ASP A 86 20.65 -6.41 -1.84
N ALA A 87 19.61 -6.31 -2.68
CA ALA A 87 19.67 -5.60 -3.96
C ALA A 87 18.76 -4.36 -3.97
N GLN A 88 19.24 -3.27 -4.56
CA GLN A 88 18.44 -2.06 -4.79
C GLN A 88 18.10 -1.92 -6.26
N GLY A 89 16.87 -1.50 -6.54
CA GLY A 89 16.39 -1.26 -7.89
C GLY A 89 15.23 -0.28 -7.89
N THR A 90 14.47 -0.30 -8.98
CA THR A 90 13.21 0.43 -9.09
C THR A 90 12.07 -0.53 -9.39
N VAL A 91 10.91 -0.25 -8.80
CA VAL A 91 9.65 -0.83 -9.24
C VAL A 91 8.91 0.23 -10.04
N ASP A 92 8.75 -0.02 -11.33
CA ASP A 92 8.15 0.88 -12.31
C ASP A 92 6.65 0.61 -12.42
N TYR A 93 5.88 1.68 -12.55
CA TYR A 93 4.44 1.57 -12.79
C TYR A 93 4.19 1.01 -14.18
N VAL A 94 3.55 -0.15 -14.25
CA VAL A 94 3.21 -0.83 -15.51
C VAL A 94 1.84 -0.35 -16.02
N GLY A 95 0.82 -0.39 -15.15
CA GLY A 95 -0.53 -0.07 -15.59
C GLY A 95 -1.62 -0.27 -14.54
N PRO A 96 -2.87 0.09 -14.87
CA PRO A 96 -4.02 -0.16 -14.01
C PRO A 96 -4.53 -1.61 -14.16
N GLY A 97 -4.90 -2.23 -13.04
CA GLY A 97 -5.47 -3.57 -12.99
C GLY A 97 -6.80 -3.63 -12.22
N ARG A 98 -7.28 -4.86 -12.04
CA ARG A 98 -8.45 -5.15 -11.19
C ARG A 98 -8.38 -6.57 -10.65
N VAL A 99 -8.42 -6.72 -9.32
CA VAL A 99 -8.56 -8.01 -8.63
C VAL A 99 -9.80 -7.98 -7.76
N ASP A 100 -10.68 -8.96 -7.91
CA ASP A 100 -11.88 -9.12 -7.08
C ASP A 100 -12.69 -7.82 -6.88
N GLY A 101 -12.86 -7.05 -7.96
CA GLY A 101 -13.57 -5.77 -7.95
C GLY A 101 -12.82 -4.58 -7.35
N LEU A 102 -11.62 -4.78 -6.78
CA LEU A 102 -10.72 -3.72 -6.34
C LEU A 102 -9.91 -3.18 -7.53
N GLY A 103 -9.75 -1.86 -7.63
CA GLY A 103 -8.90 -1.27 -8.65
C GLY A 103 -7.45 -1.26 -8.19
N THR A 104 -6.55 -1.79 -9.01
CA THR A 104 -5.15 -1.99 -8.65
C THR A 104 -4.22 -1.21 -9.58
N TYR A 105 -2.97 -1.08 -9.14
CA TYR A 105 -1.84 -0.69 -9.96
C TYR A 105 -0.82 -1.82 -9.94
N GLU A 106 -0.32 -2.16 -11.11
CA GLU A 106 0.76 -3.11 -11.28
C GLU A 106 2.09 -2.36 -11.31
N PHE A 107 3.05 -2.88 -10.57
CA PHE A 107 4.43 -2.41 -10.54
C PHE A 107 5.36 -3.58 -10.84
N HIS A 108 6.42 -3.34 -11.60
CA HIS A 108 7.40 -4.35 -11.97
C HIS A 108 8.82 -3.80 -11.81
N GLY A 109 9.74 -4.63 -11.31
CA GLY A 109 11.14 -4.25 -11.16
C GLY A 109 12.08 -5.44 -11.29
N THR A 110 13.29 -5.16 -11.75
CA THR A 110 14.40 -6.10 -11.84
C THR A 110 15.46 -5.73 -10.81
N PHE A 111 16.02 -6.74 -10.14
CA PHE A 111 16.98 -6.58 -9.05
C PHE A 111 18.19 -7.47 -9.30
N ASP A 112 19.34 -6.82 -9.43
CA ASP A 112 20.63 -7.48 -9.64
C ASP A 112 21.52 -7.27 -8.40
N GLY A 113 22.14 -8.36 -7.94
CA GLY A 113 23.19 -8.41 -6.92
C GLY A 113 24.31 -9.36 -7.37
N ASP A 114 25.34 -9.54 -6.54
CA ASP A 114 26.55 -10.30 -6.92
C ASP A 114 26.23 -11.71 -7.44
N ASP A 115 25.37 -12.46 -6.74
CA ASP A 115 24.88 -13.79 -7.13
C ASP A 115 23.33 -13.84 -7.13
N TYR A 116 22.68 -12.68 -7.35
CA TYR A 116 21.23 -12.54 -7.29
C TYR A 116 20.70 -11.86 -8.55
N HIS A 117 19.72 -12.49 -9.19
CA HIS A 117 18.91 -11.86 -10.23
C HIS A 117 17.46 -12.22 -9.98
N ALA A 118 16.60 -11.21 -9.84
CA ALA A 118 15.18 -11.42 -9.67
C ALA A 118 14.34 -10.37 -10.36
N GLU A 119 13.18 -10.80 -10.84
CA GLU A 119 12.09 -9.93 -11.24
C GLU A 119 10.98 -10.01 -10.20
N ARG A 120 10.50 -8.84 -9.75
CA ARG A 120 9.36 -8.75 -8.84
C ARG A 120 8.24 -7.99 -9.52
N THR A 121 7.06 -8.59 -9.52
CA THR A 121 5.82 -7.93 -9.95
C THR A 121 4.89 -7.82 -8.75
N PHE A 122 4.35 -6.62 -8.53
CA PHE A 122 3.47 -6.31 -7.39
C PHE A 122 2.14 -5.77 -7.89
N GLU A 123 1.05 -6.33 -7.40
CA GLU A 123 -0.29 -5.79 -7.63
C GLU A 123 -0.83 -5.13 -6.36
N VAL A 124 -1.06 -3.81 -6.43
CA VAL A 124 -1.31 -2.97 -5.25
C VAL A 124 -2.65 -2.25 -5.37
N GLU A 125 -3.47 -2.27 -4.32
CA GLU A 125 -4.74 -1.52 -4.31
C GLU A 125 -4.50 -0.01 -4.38
N ARG A 126 -5.12 0.64 -5.38
CA ARG A 126 -4.79 2.02 -5.78
C ARG A 126 -5.18 3.11 -4.77
N ARG A 127 -6.01 2.81 -3.76
CA ARG A 127 -6.49 3.78 -2.76
C ARG A 127 -5.80 3.62 -1.42
N THR A 128 -5.40 2.41 -1.05
CA THR A 128 -4.86 2.08 0.25
C THR A 128 -3.38 1.77 0.22
N GLY A 129 -2.81 1.41 -0.94
CA GLY A 129 -1.44 0.90 -1.04
C GLY A 129 -1.30 -0.52 -0.50
N THR A 130 -2.40 -1.26 -0.34
CA THR A 130 -2.33 -2.66 0.13
C THR A 130 -1.79 -3.54 -0.99
N LEU A 131 -0.70 -4.27 -0.73
CA LEU A 131 -0.21 -5.32 -1.63
C LEU A 131 -1.23 -6.46 -1.67
N ILE A 132 -1.79 -6.74 -2.84
CA ILE A 132 -2.81 -7.77 -3.05
C ILE A 132 -2.18 -9.06 -3.54
N ASP A 133 -1.28 -8.93 -4.51
CA ASP A 133 -0.62 -10.04 -5.17
C ASP A 133 0.85 -9.69 -5.41
N ALA A 134 1.69 -10.71 -5.49
CA ALA A 134 3.09 -10.53 -5.81
C ALA A 134 3.63 -11.79 -6.49
N THR A 135 4.49 -11.55 -7.48
CA THR A 135 5.28 -12.58 -8.16
C THR A 135 6.75 -12.27 -7.96
N TRP A 136 7.53 -13.31 -7.70
CA TRP A 136 8.96 -13.28 -7.52
C TRP A 136 9.59 -14.33 -8.42
N GLU A 137 10.24 -13.89 -9.48
CA GLU A 137 10.91 -14.77 -10.44
C GLU A 137 12.41 -14.72 -10.22
N THR A 138 13.03 -15.89 -10.14
CA THR A 138 14.48 -16.07 -9.94
C THR A 138 14.97 -17.17 -10.87
N ALA A 139 16.29 -17.37 -10.96
CA ALA A 139 16.87 -18.48 -11.70
C ALA A 139 16.35 -19.86 -11.22
N ASP A 140 15.98 -19.98 -9.93
CA ASP A 140 15.43 -21.21 -9.34
C ASP A 140 13.95 -21.44 -9.66
N GLY A 141 13.29 -20.45 -10.28
CA GLY A 141 11.90 -20.51 -10.71
C GLY A 141 11.04 -19.35 -10.19
N THR A 142 9.76 -19.41 -10.55
CA THR A 142 8.73 -18.41 -10.20
C THR A 142 8.01 -18.81 -8.92
N ARG A 143 7.92 -17.86 -7.98
CA ARG A 143 7.11 -17.94 -6.77
C ARG A 143 6.02 -16.87 -6.82
N THR A 144 4.82 -17.22 -6.40
CA THR A 144 3.70 -16.29 -6.23
C THR A 144 3.27 -16.29 -4.77
N LEU A 145 2.49 -15.32 -4.33
CA LEU A 145 1.84 -15.43 -3.03
C LEU A 145 0.95 -16.68 -2.99
N ASP A 146 0.95 -17.37 -1.86
CA ASP A 146 0.05 -18.49 -1.65
C ASP A 146 -1.41 -18.03 -1.52
N ASP A 147 -2.35 -18.94 -1.75
CA ASP A 147 -3.77 -18.61 -1.77
C ASP A 147 -4.26 -18.04 -0.42
N ALA A 148 -3.69 -18.49 0.69
CA ALA A 148 -4.05 -18.04 2.03
C ALA A 148 -3.61 -16.60 2.27
N THR A 149 -2.37 -16.26 1.95
CA THR A 149 -1.83 -14.90 2.05
C THR A 149 -2.57 -13.97 1.11
N ARG A 150 -2.78 -14.38 -0.14
CA ARG A 150 -3.52 -13.60 -1.13
C ARG A 150 -4.95 -13.31 -0.66
N ALA A 151 -5.65 -14.32 -0.16
CA ALA A 151 -7.01 -14.15 0.39
C ALA A 151 -7.03 -13.20 1.61
N ALA A 152 -6.04 -13.31 2.50
CA ALA A 152 -5.92 -12.43 3.65
C ALA A 152 -5.67 -10.96 3.24
N GLN A 153 -4.78 -10.73 2.26
CA GLN A 153 -4.50 -9.40 1.73
C GLN A 153 -5.71 -8.81 1.00
N LEU A 154 -6.43 -9.62 0.22
CA LEU A 154 -7.67 -9.22 -0.44
C LEU A 154 -8.74 -8.80 0.57
N SER A 155 -8.97 -9.61 1.61
CA SER A 155 -9.91 -9.29 2.69
C SER A 155 -9.55 -7.97 3.37
N LEU A 156 -8.27 -7.80 3.72
CA LEU A 156 -7.75 -6.57 4.31
C LEU A 156 -7.95 -5.35 3.40
N ALA A 157 -7.70 -5.49 2.10
CA ALA A 157 -7.89 -4.43 1.12
C ALA A 157 -9.37 -4.04 0.99
N HIS A 158 -10.28 -5.02 0.89
CA HIS A 158 -11.72 -4.79 0.85
C HIS A 158 -12.23 -4.03 2.07
N ASP A 159 -11.82 -4.44 3.27
CA ASP A 159 -12.24 -3.78 4.51
C ASP A 159 -11.76 -2.34 4.56
N ARG A 160 -10.49 -2.09 4.21
CA ARG A 160 -9.94 -0.73 4.16
C ARG A 160 -10.67 0.14 3.13
N VAL A 161 -10.93 -0.39 1.94
CA VAL A 161 -11.66 0.33 0.88
C VAL A 161 -13.11 0.59 1.28
N ARG A 162 -13.77 -0.36 1.95
CA ARG A 162 -15.14 -0.20 2.46
C ARG A 162 -15.20 0.94 3.47
N VAL A 163 -14.30 0.97 4.45
CA VAL A 163 -14.21 2.07 5.42
C VAL A 163 -14.00 3.41 4.72
N LEU A 164 -13.10 3.47 3.73
CA LEU A 164 -12.87 4.71 2.97
C LEU A 164 -14.13 5.16 2.22
N LYS A 165 -14.86 4.24 1.58
CA LYS A 165 -16.11 4.56 0.87
C LYS A 165 -17.17 5.11 1.83
N ILE A 166 -17.32 4.50 3.02
CA ILE A 166 -18.26 4.98 4.05
C ILE A 166 -17.89 6.38 4.52
N LEU A 167 -16.61 6.62 4.82
CA LEU A 167 -16.14 7.95 5.25
C LEU A 167 -16.36 9.02 4.17
N GLN A 168 -16.12 8.68 2.90
CA GLN A 168 -16.38 9.57 1.77
C GLN A 168 -17.87 9.89 1.63
N PHE A 169 -18.74 8.89 1.82
CA PHE A 169 -20.18 9.10 1.82
C PHE A 169 -20.65 10.00 2.96
N LEU A 170 -20.17 9.77 4.19
CA LEU A 170 -20.50 10.61 5.34
C LEU A 170 -20.01 12.05 5.15
N ALA A 171 -18.81 12.24 4.61
CA ALA A 171 -18.28 13.57 4.29
C ALA A 171 -19.16 14.29 3.26
N TRP A 172 -19.60 13.57 2.23
CA TRP A 172 -20.53 14.12 1.23
C TRP A 172 -21.89 14.48 1.86
N LEU A 173 -22.45 13.61 2.70
CA LEU A 173 -23.73 13.85 3.38
C LEU A 173 -23.66 15.06 4.31
N GLY A 174 -22.57 15.20 5.08
CA GLY A 174 -22.35 16.37 5.94
C GLY A 174 -22.27 17.67 5.14
N GLY A 175 -21.55 17.65 4.01
CA GLY A 175 -21.49 18.78 3.08
C GLY A 175 -22.86 19.13 2.50
N PHE A 176 -23.65 18.13 2.11
CA PHE A 176 -25.01 18.32 1.63
C PHE A 176 -25.91 18.97 2.69
N MET A 177 -25.87 18.49 3.92
CA MET A 177 -26.64 19.05 5.03
C MET A 177 -26.25 20.50 5.33
N ALA A 178 -24.96 20.85 5.23
CA ALA A 178 -24.50 22.23 5.40
C ALA A 178 -25.06 23.18 4.33
N VAL A 179 -25.12 22.73 3.07
CA VAL A 179 -25.72 23.50 1.96
C VAL A 179 -27.22 23.73 2.21
N VAL A 180 -27.94 22.69 2.65
CA VAL A 180 -29.37 22.79 2.99
C VAL A 180 -29.59 23.78 4.14
N ALA A 181 -28.78 23.70 5.20
CA ALA A 181 -28.86 24.62 6.33
C ALA A 181 -28.57 26.07 5.93
N ALA A 182 -27.57 26.31 5.07
CA ALA A 182 -27.26 27.64 4.55
C ALA A 182 -28.41 28.21 3.71
N ALA A 183 -29.00 27.40 2.82
CA ALA A 183 -30.16 27.81 2.04
C ALA A 183 -31.37 28.17 2.92
N ALA A 184 -31.65 27.35 3.93
CA ALA A 184 -32.70 27.63 4.90
C ALA A 184 -32.44 28.94 5.67
N GLY A 185 -31.19 29.18 6.10
CA GLY A 185 -30.79 30.43 6.75
C GLY A 185 -31.00 31.67 5.87
N VAL A 186 -30.64 31.59 4.58
CA VAL A 186 -30.90 32.67 3.60
C VAL A 186 -32.39 32.94 3.46
N VAL A 187 -33.21 31.89 3.33
CA VAL A 187 -34.68 32.05 3.21
C VAL A 187 -35.27 32.71 4.46
N ILE A 188 -34.84 32.32 5.66
CA ILE A 188 -35.29 32.94 6.91
C ILE A 188 -34.87 34.41 6.98
N PHE A 189 -33.65 34.74 6.56
CA PHE A 189 -33.16 36.11 6.56
C PHE A 189 -33.90 37.02 5.57
N VAL A 190 -34.16 36.55 4.35
CA VAL A 190 -34.88 37.33 3.32
C VAL A 190 -36.36 37.52 3.65
N ARG A 191 -36.96 36.59 4.40
CA ARG A 191 -38.36 36.70 4.85
C ARG A 191 -38.55 37.60 6.08
N ARG A 192 -37.47 38.11 6.68
CA ARG A 192 -37.50 38.96 7.87
C ARG A 192 -37.27 40.42 7.52
#